data_AF-V5XBQ9-F1
#
_entry.id   AF-V5XBQ9-F1
#
_cell.length_a   1.000
_cell.length_b   1.000
_cell.length_c   1.000
_cell.angle_alpha   90.00
_cell.angle_beta   90.00
_cell.angle_gamma   90.00
#
_symmetry.space_group_name_H-M   'P 1'
#
loop_
_entity.id
_entity.type
_entity.pdbx_description
1 polymer ?
#
loop_
_entity_poly.entity_id
_entity_poly.type
_entity_poly.pdbx_seq_one_letter_code
_entity_poly.pdbx_strand_id
1 'polypeptide(L)'
;MSLVLGLSVTSKDVHGELVDGVTGQGEHLDRRVLDVDEIEDYLAELPADADLHAVGLTWTHDAEDEAVKVREALDTYSGGAPIVPVRDVDAAQALARGIADLTGHDFLVVCVVEPDSSVVATVDGFDMHVESVDHADAATLTDRVLAVVRAAKPRPDAVYILGSADTDDLVAALRADADRPVITATEADFALTRGAALASAHIANIPDESDQAPRNITVAALTATLIAAIIVFVVSVSLTLTWPSTPDPAPEPDPQPQSAQTAAPVAPPKAPKPLERAKLLNVPPPALAPPPPPVQAPPPPPVPRIRDNPVLDRVPFIDRIR
;
A
#
# COMPACT_ATOMS: atom_id res chain seq x y z
N MET A 1 -11.67 14.97 20.04
CA MET A 1 -10.46 14.18 19.75
C MET A 1 -10.48 13.92 18.26
N SER A 2 -9.36 14.08 17.53
CA SER A 2 -9.36 13.84 16.09
C SER A 2 -9.21 12.34 15.83
N LEU A 3 -10.09 11.78 15.01
CA LEU A 3 -10.23 10.35 14.78
C LEU A 3 -10.27 10.03 13.29
N VAL A 4 -9.94 8.79 12.93
CA VAL A 4 -10.12 8.27 11.58
C VAL A 4 -11.01 7.04 11.66
N LEU A 5 -12.03 6.98 10.81
CA LEU A 5 -12.92 5.82 10.68
C LEU A 5 -12.55 5.03 9.43
N GLY A 6 -12.25 3.74 9.60
CA GLY A 6 -12.16 2.79 8.50
C GLY A 6 -13.44 1.97 8.41
N LEU A 7 -13.93 1.73 7.20
CA LEU A 7 -15.06 0.86 6.90
C LEU A 7 -14.70 -0.07 5.74
N SER A 8 -14.91 -1.36 5.92
CA SER A 8 -14.82 -2.39 4.88
C SER A 8 -16.17 -3.07 4.72
N VAL A 9 -16.69 -3.15 3.49
CA VAL A 9 -17.99 -3.75 3.18
C VAL A 9 -17.76 -5.00 2.33
N THR A 10 -18.26 -6.15 2.78
CA THR A 10 -18.23 -7.41 2.04
C THR A 10 -19.66 -7.88 1.75
N SER A 11 -19.82 -8.96 0.97
CA SER A 11 -21.14 -9.57 0.75
C SER A 11 -21.76 -10.15 2.02
N LYS A 12 -20.98 -10.29 3.10
CA LYS A 12 -21.43 -10.88 4.37
C LYS A 12 -21.76 -9.84 5.42
N ASP A 13 -20.93 -8.81 5.55
CA ASP A 13 -20.96 -7.89 6.69
C ASP A 13 -20.19 -6.59 6.39
N VAL A 14 -20.34 -5.63 7.31
CA VAL A 14 -19.55 -4.41 7.36
C VAL A 14 -18.65 -4.46 8.58
N HIS A 15 -17.37 -4.17 8.39
CA HIS A 15 -16.41 -4.01 9.48
C HIS A 15 -16.10 -2.52 9.66
N GLY A 16 -16.29 -2.01 10.87
CA GLY A 16 -15.94 -0.65 11.25
C GLY A 16 -14.81 -0.62 12.27
N GLU A 17 -13.84 0.28 12.07
CA GLU A 17 -12.75 0.54 13.03
C GLU A 17 -12.57 2.04 13.23
N LEU A 18 -12.69 2.48 14.49
CA LEU A 18 -12.41 3.85 14.90
C LEU A 18 -11.00 3.93 15.48
N VAL A 19 -10.18 4.82 14.94
CA VAL A 19 -8.75 4.95 15.27
C VAL A 19 -8.43 6.34 15.80
N ASP A 20 -7.61 6.41 16.85
CA ASP A 20 -7.12 7.69 17.38
C ASP A 20 -6.13 8.39 16.43
N GLY A 21 -6.20 9.72 16.40
CA GLY A 21 -5.31 10.59 15.67
C GLY A 21 -5.76 10.86 14.24
N VAL A 22 -4.85 11.47 13.46
CA VAL A 22 -5.13 11.92 12.09
C VAL A 22 -4.48 11.05 11.03
N THR A 23 -3.68 10.06 11.41
CA THR A 23 -2.86 9.25 10.49
C THR A 23 -3.45 7.87 10.21
N GLY A 24 -4.48 7.45 10.95
CA GLY A 24 -4.97 6.07 10.96
C GLY A 24 -4.00 5.05 11.58
N GLN A 25 -2.84 5.49 12.09
CA GLN A 25 -1.83 4.63 12.73
C GLN A 25 -1.98 4.53 14.25
N GLY A 26 -2.89 5.31 14.85
CA GLY A 26 -3.07 5.33 16.31
C GLY A 26 -3.71 4.07 16.89
N GLU A 27 -4.01 4.11 18.18
CA GLU A 27 -4.69 3.01 18.87
C GLU A 27 -6.10 2.83 18.30
N HIS A 28 -6.55 1.58 18.17
CA HIS A 28 -7.96 1.32 17.87
C HIS A 28 -8.78 1.65 19.13
N LEU A 29 -9.86 2.39 18.97
CA LEU A 29 -10.77 2.78 20.04
C LEU A 29 -12.02 1.91 20.06
N ASP A 30 -12.50 1.54 18.87
CA ASP A 30 -13.67 0.69 18.70
C ASP A 30 -13.55 -0.14 17.41
N ARG A 31 -14.09 -1.35 17.45
CA ARG A 31 -14.17 -2.28 16.33
C ARG A 31 -15.49 -3.01 16.37
N ARG A 32 -16.19 -3.07 15.23
CA ARG A 32 -17.48 -3.74 15.13
C ARG A 32 -17.61 -4.47 13.80
N VAL A 33 -18.14 -5.68 13.87
CA VAL A 33 -18.73 -6.39 12.73
C VAL A 33 -20.23 -6.17 12.82
N LEU A 34 -20.86 -5.70 11.75
CA LEU A 34 -22.25 -5.31 11.73
C LEU A 34 -22.91 -5.72 10.41
N ASP A 35 -24.23 -5.94 10.45
CA ASP A 35 -25.03 -6.02 9.24
C ASP A 35 -25.17 -4.62 8.62
N VAL A 36 -25.35 -4.54 7.29
CA VAL A 36 -25.49 -3.24 6.60
C VAL A 36 -26.66 -2.41 7.14
N ASP A 37 -27.72 -3.06 7.61
CA ASP A 37 -28.90 -2.39 8.15
C ASP A 37 -28.64 -1.76 9.53
N GLU A 38 -27.53 -2.11 10.20
CA GLU A 38 -27.12 -1.59 11.51
C GLU A 38 -26.11 -0.43 11.39
N ILE A 39 -25.73 -0.03 10.17
CA ILE A 39 -24.71 1.00 9.95
C ILE A 39 -25.11 2.35 10.54
N GLU A 40 -26.37 2.75 10.44
CA GLU A 40 -26.83 4.03 10.97
C GLU A 40 -26.73 4.07 12.49
N ASP A 41 -27.13 2.98 13.16
CA ASP A 41 -27.04 2.86 14.62
C ASP A 41 -25.58 2.90 15.08
N TYR A 42 -24.68 2.18 14.39
CA TYR A 42 -23.25 2.23 14.66
C TYR A 42 -22.68 3.65 14.52
N LEU A 43 -23.01 4.37 13.44
CA LEU A 43 -22.52 5.72 13.20
C LEU A 43 -23.12 6.74 14.18
N ALA A 44 -24.38 6.54 14.62
CA ALA A 44 -25.02 7.37 15.63
C ALA A 44 -24.43 7.19 17.04
N GLU A 45 -23.80 6.04 17.32
CA GLU A 45 -23.11 5.74 18.57
C GLU A 45 -21.70 6.35 18.65
N LEU A 46 -21.16 6.88 17.55
CA LEU A 46 -19.86 7.56 17.56
C LEU A 46 -19.85 8.70 18.60
N PRO A 47 -18.71 8.97 19.26
CA PRO A 47 -18.65 10.01 20.28
C PRO A 47 -19.14 11.35 19.73
N ALA A 48 -20.08 12.00 20.42
CA ALA A 48 -20.68 13.25 19.93
C ALA A 48 -19.67 14.41 19.77
N ASP A 49 -18.50 14.30 20.42
CA ASP A 49 -17.36 15.22 20.31
C ASP A 49 -16.20 14.66 19.46
N ALA A 50 -16.43 13.56 18.73
CA ALA A 50 -15.51 13.04 17.74
C ALA A 50 -15.34 14.05 16.59
N ASP A 51 -14.09 14.40 16.32
CA ASP A 51 -13.70 15.15 15.15
C ASP A 51 -13.16 14.14 14.13
N LEU A 52 -14.03 13.63 13.27
CA LEU A 52 -13.62 12.70 12.22
C LEU A 52 -12.75 13.44 11.20
N HIS A 53 -11.45 13.17 11.23
CA HIS A 53 -10.47 13.75 10.30
C HIS A 53 -10.66 13.19 8.88
N ALA A 54 -10.95 11.89 8.78
CA ALA A 54 -11.22 11.21 7.52
C ALA A 54 -12.05 9.94 7.76
N VAL A 55 -12.84 9.56 6.76
CA VAL A 55 -13.52 8.27 6.71
C VAL A 55 -13.07 7.51 5.46
N GLY A 56 -12.41 6.36 5.64
CA GLY A 56 -12.07 5.46 4.53
C GLY A 56 -13.17 4.43 4.34
N LEU A 57 -13.70 4.31 3.12
CA LEU A 57 -14.64 3.25 2.75
C LEU A 57 -14.04 2.39 1.64
N THR A 58 -13.84 1.11 1.90
CA THR A 58 -13.53 0.09 0.91
C THR A 58 -14.66 -0.93 0.81
N TRP A 59 -14.83 -1.56 -0.34
CA TRP A 59 -15.84 -2.61 -0.53
C TRP A 59 -15.38 -3.65 -1.54
N THR A 60 -15.84 -4.88 -1.39
CA THR A 60 -15.66 -5.95 -2.37
C THR A 60 -16.62 -5.76 -3.55
N HIS A 61 -16.31 -6.37 -4.70
CA HIS A 61 -17.13 -6.20 -5.91
C HIS A 61 -18.61 -6.58 -5.71
N ASP A 62 -18.85 -7.66 -4.96
CA ASP A 62 -20.18 -8.21 -4.72
C ASP A 62 -20.97 -7.43 -3.64
N ALA A 63 -20.37 -6.38 -3.06
CA ALA A 63 -20.96 -5.57 -1.98
C ALA A 63 -21.25 -4.11 -2.40
N GLU A 64 -21.36 -3.84 -3.71
CA GLU A 64 -21.55 -2.48 -4.24
C GLU A 64 -22.87 -1.85 -3.75
N ASP A 65 -23.96 -2.61 -3.72
CA ASP A 65 -25.27 -2.13 -3.25
C ASP A 65 -25.25 -1.79 -1.75
N GLU A 66 -24.60 -2.61 -0.94
CA GLU A 66 -24.38 -2.37 0.49
C GLU A 66 -23.48 -1.14 0.72
N ALA A 67 -22.42 -0.99 -0.06
CA ALA A 67 -21.51 0.14 0.03
C ALA A 67 -22.22 1.48 -0.27
N VAL A 68 -23.19 1.49 -1.19
CA VAL A 68 -24.05 2.66 -1.43
C VAL A 68 -24.84 3.04 -0.18
N LYS A 69 -25.46 2.08 0.50
CA LYS A 69 -26.20 2.33 1.76
C LYS A 69 -25.27 2.89 2.85
N VAL A 70 -24.08 2.31 3.01
CA VAL A 70 -23.07 2.80 3.96
C VAL A 70 -22.65 4.23 3.62
N ARG A 71 -22.47 4.55 2.34
CA ARG A 71 -22.17 5.93 1.90
C ARG A 71 -23.31 6.90 2.21
N GLU A 72 -24.56 6.53 1.95
CA GLU A 72 -25.73 7.37 2.26
C GLU A 72 -25.86 7.63 3.76
N ALA A 73 -25.60 6.63 4.61
CA ALA A 73 -25.56 6.81 6.06
C ALA A 73 -24.45 7.80 6.46
N LEU A 74 -23.24 7.65 5.91
CA LEU A 74 -22.12 8.54 6.21
C LEU A 74 -22.39 10.00 5.84
N ASP A 75 -23.17 10.29 4.80
CA ASP A 75 -23.57 11.66 4.45
C ASP A 75 -24.33 12.36 5.59
N THR A 76 -25.02 11.58 6.43
CA THR A 76 -25.77 12.07 7.59
C THR A 76 -24.91 12.12 8.86
N TYR A 77 -24.10 11.09 9.09
CA TYR A 77 -23.44 10.88 10.39
C TYR A 77 -21.95 11.25 10.45
N SER A 78 -21.28 11.49 9.31
CA SER A 78 -19.83 11.80 9.28
C SER A 78 -19.46 13.18 9.84
N GLY A 79 -20.44 14.04 10.15
CA GLY A 79 -20.17 15.39 10.65
C GLY A 79 -19.46 16.31 9.66
N GLY A 80 -19.48 15.97 8.37
CA GLY A 80 -18.79 16.73 7.31
C GLY A 80 -17.34 16.29 7.06
N ALA A 81 -16.88 15.21 7.71
CA ALA A 81 -15.59 14.61 7.43
C ALA A 81 -15.49 14.16 5.95
N PRO A 82 -14.30 14.27 5.33
CA PRO A 82 -14.12 13.79 3.97
C PRO A 82 -14.29 12.27 3.94
N ILE A 83 -15.22 11.81 3.12
CA ILE A 83 -15.48 10.40 2.91
C ILE A 83 -14.72 9.94 1.65
N VAL A 84 -13.69 9.13 1.87
CA VAL A 84 -12.74 8.71 0.85
C VAL A 84 -13.08 7.28 0.42
N PRO A 85 -13.55 7.05 -0.82
CA PRO A 85 -13.58 5.70 -1.38
C PRO A 85 -12.14 5.22 -1.58
N VAL A 86 -11.80 4.08 -1.00
CA VAL A 86 -10.47 3.45 -1.08
C VAL A 86 -10.65 2.13 -1.81
N ARG A 87 -9.80 1.86 -2.81
CA ARG A 87 -9.78 0.55 -3.47
C ARG A 87 -9.16 -0.48 -2.53
N ASP A 88 -9.66 -1.71 -2.59
CA ASP A 88 -9.11 -2.86 -1.88
C ASP A 88 -7.57 -2.97 -1.96
N VAL A 89 -7.00 -2.78 -3.15
CA VAL A 89 -5.55 -2.78 -3.38
C VAL A 89 -4.83 -1.62 -2.68
N ASP A 90 -5.43 -0.43 -2.62
CA ASP A 90 -4.83 0.74 -1.98
C ASP A 90 -4.91 0.62 -0.45
N ALA A 91 -6.00 0.06 0.07
CA ALA A 91 -6.15 -0.27 1.48
C ALA A 91 -5.15 -1.36 1.92
N ALA A 92 -5.06 -2.46 1.16
CA ALA A 92 -4.09 -3.53 1.42
C ALA A 92 -2.64 -3.02 1.33
N GLN A 93 -2.35 -2.14 0.37
CA GLN A 93 -1.04 -1.48 0.26
C GLN A 93 -0.72 -0.65 1.51
N ALA A 94 -1.66 0.18 1.97
CA ALA A 94 -1.48 1.02 3.14
C ALA A 94 -1.28 0.18 4.41
N LEU A 95 -2.04 -0.91 4.55
CA LEU A 95 -1.88 -1.88 5.63
C LEU A 95 -0.50 -2.56 5.59
N ALA A 96 -0.11 -3.10 4.44
CA ALA A 96 1.16 -3.80 4.28
C ALA A 96 2.36 -2.90 4.59
N ARG A 97 2.28 -1.62 4.18
CA ARG A 97 3.27 -0.61 4.56
C ARG A 97 3.31 -0.39 6.06
N GLY A 98 2.15 -0.23 6.70
CA GLY A 98 2.07 -0.10 8.16
C GLY A 98 2.67 -1.29 8.91
N ILE A 99 2.44 -2.51 8.42
CA ILE A 99 3.03 -3.73 8.99
C ILE A 99 4.55 -3.75 8.81
N ALA A 100 5.06 -3.38 7.63
CA ALA A 100 6.50 -3.28 7.38
C ALA A 100 7.16 -2.26 8.31
N ASP A 101 6.58 -1.07 8.43
CA ASP A 101 7.05 0.00 9.32
C ASP A 101 7.04 -0.45 10.80
N LEU A 102 6.00 -1.15 11.25
CA LEU A 102 5.86 -1.63 12.62
C LEU A 102 6.85 -2.75 12.97
N THR A 103 7.10 -3.66 12.02
CA THR A 103 7.90 -4.87 12.25
C THR A 103 9.38 -4.68 11.92
N GLY A 104 9.71 -3.63 11.15
CA GLY A 104 11.06 -3.38 10.64
C GLY A 104 11.51 -4.44 9.63
N HIS A 105 10.57 -5.10 8.95
CA HIS A 105 10.86 -6.06 7.89
C HIS A 105 10.96 -5.33 6.55
N ASP A 106 12.09 -5.49 5.87
CA ASP A 106 12.32 -4.91 4.55
C ASP A 106 11.63 -5.75 3.46
N PHE A 107 11.40 -7.05 3.68
CA PHE A 107 10.79 -7.94 2.71
C PHE A 107 9.66 -8.77 3.33
N LEU A 108 8.41 -8.55 2.95
CA LEU A 108 7.29 -9.34 3.47
C LEU A 108 6.19 -9.51 2.42
N VAL A 109 5.35 -10.52 2.61
CA VAL A 109 4.13 -10.72 1.82
C VAL A 109 2.93 -10.61 2.76
N VAL A 110 1.96 -9.78 2.43
CA VAL A 110 0.66 -9.69 3.13
C VAL A 110 -0.43 -10.14 2.16
N CYS A 111 -1.18 -11.15 2.53
CA CYS A 111 -2.40 -11.56 1.84
C CYS A 111 -3.59 -11.20 2.71
N VAL A 112 -4.49 -10.38 2.19
CA VAL A 112 -5.78 -10.07 2.83
C VAL A 112 -6.87 -10.80 2.06
N VAL A 113 -7.60 -11.67 2.74
CA VAL A 113 -8.60 -12.58 2.16
C VAL A 113 -9.97 -12.23 2.71
N GLU A 114 -10.81 -11.65 1.87
CA GLU A 114 -12.23 -11.39 2.15
C GLU A 114 -13.11 -12.44 1.46
N PRO A 115 -14.42 -12.51 1.79
CA PRO A 115 -15.32 -13.49 1.22
C PRO A 115 -15.38 -13.47 -0.31
N ASP A 116 -15.28 -12.28 -0.91
CA ASP A 116 -15.51 -12.06 -2.35
C ASP A 116 -14.25 -11.63 -3.11
N SER A 117 -13.17 -11.34 -2.40
CA SER A 117 -11.94 -10.82 -3.00
C SER A 117 -10.72 -11.14 -2.14
N SER A 118 -9.59 -11.36 -2.78
CA SER A 118 -8.31 -11.47 -2.10
C SER A 118 -7.31 -10.49 -2.70
N VAL A 119 -6.45 -9.90 -1.87
CA VAL A 119 -5.38 -9.00 -2.32
C VAL A 119 -4.06 -9.46 -1.72
N VAL A 120 -3.02 -9.53 -2.55
CA VAL A 120 -1.66 -9.85 -2.12
C VAL A 120 -0.75 -8.65 -2.36
N ALA A 121 -0.13 -8.18 -1.28
CA ALA A 121 0.89 -7.14 -1.29
C ALA A 121 2.26 -7.75 -0.97
N THR A 122 3.22 -7.59 -1.87
CA THR A 122 4.63 -7.93 -1.65
C THR A 122 5.43 -6.66 -1.45
N VAL A 123 6.09 -6.55 -0.29
CA VAL A 123 6.95 -5.42 0.09
C VAL A 123 8.40 -5.79 -0.19
N ASP A 124 9.13 -4.87 -0.82
CA ASP A 124 10.57 -4.92 -1.13
C ASP A 124 11.18 -3.54 -0.82
N GLY A 125 11.57 -3.32 0.43
CA GLY A 125 12.07 -2.05 0.93
C GLY A 125 11.06 -0.92 0.72
N PHE A 126 11.36 -0.03 -0.23
CA PHE A 126 10.47 1.08 -0.60
C PHE A 126 9.56 0.77 -1.79
N ASP A 127 9.80 -0.33 -2.48
CA ASP A 127 8.98 -0.80 -3.58
C ASP A 127 7.89 -1.75 -3.04
N MET A 128 6.69 -1.64 -3.60
CA MET A 128 5.60 -2.55 -3.27
C MET A 128 4.89 -2.98 -4.55
N HIS A 129 4.60 -4.27 -4.64
CA HIS A 129 3.76 -4.83 -5.68
C HIS A 129 2.47 -5.34 -5.05
N VAL A 130 1.33 -4.85 -5.51
CA VAL A 130 0.01 -5.24 -5.00
C VAL A 130 -0.84 -5.72 -6.16
N GLU A 131 -1.44 -6.89 -5.98
CA GLU A 131 -2.33 -7.50 -6.97
C GLU A 131 -3.57 -8.09 -6.30
N SER A 132 -4.73 -7.91 -6.94
CA SER A 132 -5.93 -8.67 -6.61
C SER A 132 -5.79 -10.09 -7.14
N VAL A 133 -6.20 -11.06 -6.34
CA VAL A 133 -6.16 -12.49 -6.67
C VAL A 133 -7.59 -12.97 -6.86
N ASP A 134 -8.03 -13.05 -8.11
CA ASP A 134 -9.30 -13.68 -8.44
C ASP A 134 -9.22 -15.19 -8.19
N HIS A 135 -10.19 -15.73 -7.47
CA HIS A 135 -10.29 -17.16 -7.19
C HIS A 135 -11.73 -17.66 -7.27
N ALA A 136 -11.92 -18.82 -7.90
CA ALA A 136 -13.24 -19.48 -7.94
C ALA A 136 -13.52 -20.29 -6.67
N ASP A 137 -12.47 -20.70 -5.95
CA ASP A 137 -12.53 -21.50 -4.74
C ASP A 137 -11.26 -21.34 -3.89
N ALA A 138 -11.29 -21.87 -2.66
CA ALA A 138 -10.19 -21.79 -1.70
C ALA A 138 -8.91 -22.51 -2.17
N ALA A 139 -9.04 -23.57 -2.96
CA ALA A 139 -7.89 -24.29 -3.50
C ALA A 139 -7.12 -23.44 -4.53
N THR A 140 -7.86 -22.78 -5.43
CA THR A 140 -7.30 -21.85 -6.42
C THR A 140 -6.62 -20.68 -5.76
N LEU A 141 -7.23 -20.10 -4.72
CA LEU A 141 -6.60 -19.06 -3.91
C LEU A 141 -5.28 -19.56 -3.30
N THR A 142 -5.30 -20.75 -2.70
CA THR A 142 -4.11 -21.37 -2.09
C THR A 142 -2.97 -21.55 -3.08
N ASP A 143 -3.24 -22.10 -4.25
CA ASP A 143 -2.25 -22.28 -5.30
C ASP A 143 -1.66 -20.94 -5.78
N ARG A 144 -2.50 -19.91 -5.91
CA ARG A 144 -2.06 -18.56 -6.33
C ARG A 144 -1.18 -17.89 -5.28
N VAL A 145 -1.59 -17.88 -4.02
CA VAL A 145 -0.81 -17.28 -2.94
C VAL A 145 0.52 -18.02 -2.75
N LEU A 146 0.53 -19.36 -2.81
CA LEU A 146 1.76 -20.15 -2.81
C LEU A 146 2.69 -19.77 -3.98
N ALA A 147 2.14 -19.59 -5.18
CA ALA A 147 2.91 -19.17 -6.34
C ALA A 147 3.56 -17.79 -6.12
N VAL A 148 2.83 -16.81 -5.57
CA VAL A 148 3.37 -15.48 -5.24
C VAL A 148 4.51 -15.59 -4.23
N VAL A 149 4.29 -16.30 -3.12
CA VAL A 149 5.30 -16.48 -2.07
C VAL A 149 6.56 -17.18 -2.60
N ARG A 150 6.41 -18.19 -3.48
CA ARG A 150 7.54 -18.87 -4.13
C ARG A 150 8.28 -17.97 -5.13
N ALA A 151 7.54 -17.11 -5.84
CA ALA A 151 8.09 -16.18 -6.82
C ALA A 151 8.83 -15.00 -6.18
N ALA A 152 8.46 -14.58 -4.96
CA ALA A 152 9.13 -13.51 -4.23
C ALA A 152 10.63 -13.78 -4.06
N LYS A 153 11.45 -12.82 -4.52
CA LYS A 153 12.93 -12.84 -4.45
C LYS A 153 13.42 -11.44 -4.06
N PRO A 154 14.24 -11.29 -2.99
CA PRO A 154 14.69 -12.31 -2.05
C PRO A 154 13.50 -12.96 -1.30
N ARG A 155 13.78 -14.06 -0.58
CA ARG A 155 12.71 -14.74 0.19
C ARG A 155 12.17 -13.77 1.25
N PRO A 156 10.84 -13.68 1.44
CA PRO A 156 10.27 -12.77 2.43
C PRO A 156 10.66 -13.19 3.85
N ASP A 157 10.79 -12.20 4.74
CA ASP A 157 11.08 -12.38 6.16
C ASP A 157 9.90 -13.06 6.87
N ALA A 158 8.67 -12.70 6.49
CA ALA A 158 7.42 -13.28 6.96
C ALA A 158 6.31 -13.20 5.89
N VAL A 159 5.32 -14.09 6.02
CA VAL A 159 4.08 -14.05 5.24
C VAL A 159 2.92 -13.84 6.22
N TYR A 160 2.15 -12.78 6.01
CA TYR A 160 0.95 -12.46 6.79
C TYR A 160 -0.29 -12.89 6.03
N ILE A 161 -1.16 -13.67 6.68
CA ILE A 161 -2.48 -14.03 6.16
C ILE A 161 -3.53 -13.39 7.07
N LEU A 162 -4.29 -12.47 6.50
CA LEU A 162 -5.26 -11.61 7.18
C LEU A 162 -6.58 -11.61 6.39
N GLY A 163 -7.58 -10.87 6.87
CA GLY A 163 -8.92 -10.76 6.29
C GLY A 163 -9.95 -11.61 7.04
N SER A 164 -11.22 -11.46 6.67
CA SER A 164 -12.35 -12.05 7.39
C SER A 164 -12.76 -13.45 6.90
N ALA A 165 -12.23 -13.90 5.76
CA ALA A 165 -12.53 -15.23 5.25
C ALA A 165 -11.81 -16.34 6.05
N ASP A 166 -12.35 -17.56 6.00
CA ASP A 166 -11.68 -18.74 6.53
C ASP A 166 -10.44 -19.07 5.68
N THR A 167 -9.27 -19.06 6.32
CA THR A 167 -7.96 -19.25 5.68
C THR A 167 -7.17 -20.42 6.28
N ASP A 168 -7.79 -21.29 7.09
CA ASP A 168 -7.09 -22.36 7.80
C ASP A 168 -6.32 -23.30 6.86
N ASP A 169 -6.94 -23.72 5.76
CA ASP A 169 -6.32 -24.58 4.75
C ASP A 169 -5.17 -23.88 4.02
N LEU A 170 -5.35 -22.60 3.66
CA LEU A 170 -4.31 -21.76 3.05
C LEU A 170 -3.10 -21.62 3.97
N VAL A 171 -3.34 -21.32 5.25
CA VAL A 171 -2.30 -21.17 6.27
C VAL A 171 -1.57 -22.50 6.50
N ALA A 172 -2.29 -23.61 6.56
CA ALA A 172 -1.70 -24.94 6.69
C ALA A 172 -0.81 -25.29 5.49
N ALA A 173 -1.27 -25.03 4.27
CA ALA A 173 -0.50 -25.25 3.05
C ALA A 173 0.76 -24.38 2.99
N LEU A 174 0.63 -23.08 3.32
CA LEU A 174 1.77 -22.17 3.39
C LEU A 174 2.78 -22.59 4.46
N ARG A 175 2.36 -23.06 5.63
CA ARG A 175 3.29 -23.54 6.68
C ARG A 175 4.01 -24.83 6.30
N ALA A 176 3.37 -25.68 5.49
CA ALA A 176 4.00 -26.89 4.98
C ALA A 176 5.04 -26.61 3.88
N ASP A 177 4.84 -25.55 3.10
CA ASP A 177 5.70 -25.18 1.97
C ASP A 177 6.75 -24.11 2.29
N ALA A 178 6.39 -23.15 3.12
CA ALA A 178 7.23 -21.99 3.40
C ALA A 178 8.26 -22.33 4.47
N ASP A 179 9.53 -22.08 4.14
CA ASP A 179 10.62 -22.07 5.11
C ASP A 179 10.49 -20.92 6.14
N ARG A 180 9.46 -20.07 6.06
CA ARG A 180 9.33 -18.77 6.75
C ARG A 180 8.10 -18.72 7.67
N PRO A 181 8.09 -17.81 8.66
CA PRO A 181 6.92 -17.61 9.51
C PRO A 181 5.68 -17.23 8.70
N VAL A 182 4.61 -18.00 8.88
CA VAL A 182 3.26 -17.65 8.41
C VAL A 182 2.46 -17.15 9.61
N ILE A 183 2.16 -15.86 9.60
CA ILE A 183 1.59 -15.11 10.71
C ILE A 183 0.13 -14.80 10.43
N THR A 184 -0.73 -15.05 11.40
CA THR A 184 -2.12 -14.60 11.44
C THR A 184 -2.32 -13.71 12.68
N ALA A 185 -3.37 -12.90 12.70
CA ALA A 185 -3.69 -12.04 13.84
C ALA A 185 -5.06 -12.41 14.43
N THR A 186 -5.26 -12.14 15.73
CA THR A 186 -6.55 -12.36 16.39
C THR A 186 -7.67 -11.51 15.79
N GLU A 187 -7.32 -10.31 15.31
CA GLU A 187 -8.25 -9.35 14.70
C GLU A 187 -7.91 -9.16 13.21
N ALA A 188 -7.58 -10.28 12.56
CA ALA A 188 -7.20 -10.31 11.15
C ALA A 188 -8.34 -9.85 10.22
N ASP A 189 -9.59 -10.04 10.64
CA ASP A 189 -10.82 -9.62 9.98
C ASP A 189 -10.89 -8.09 9.73
N PHE A 190 -10.27 -7.27 10.58
CA PHE A 190 -10.24 -5.81 10.40
C PHE A 190 -9.11 -5.31 9.49
N ALA A 191 -8.38 -6.18 8.81
CA ALA A 191 -7.21 -5.82 8.03
C ALA A 191 -7.51 -4.77 6.94
N LEU A 192 -8.51 -5.00 6.10
CA LEU A 192 -8.90 -4.05 5.06
C LEU A 192 -9.49 -2.76 5.64
N THR A 193 -10.26 -2.87 6.73
CA THR A 193 -10.81 -1.73 7.47
C THR A 193 -9.69 -0.80 7.95
N ARG A 194 -8.66 -1.38 8.56
CA ARG A 194 -7.46 -0.66 9.00
C ARG A 194 -6.72 -0.04 7.81
N GLY A 195 -6.56 -0.80 6.73
CA GLY A 195 -5.98 -0.31 5.47
C GLY A 195 -6.72 0.89 4.90
N ALA A 196 -8.06 0.87 4.91
CA ALA A 196 -8.90 1.96 4.44
C ALA A 196 -8.75 3.22 5.32
N ALA A 197 -8.68 3.06 6.64
CA ALA A 197 -8.38 4.16 7.56
C ALA A 197 -7.00 4.78 7.27
N LEU A 198 -5.98 3.95 7.07
CA LEU A 198 -4.62 4.41 6.74
C LEU A 198 -4.55 5.16 5.42
N ALA A 199 -5.18 4.62 4.38
CA ALA A 199 -5.20 5.23 3.07
C ALA A 199 -5.98 6.56 3.05
N SER A 200 -7.16 6.59 3.69
CA SER A 200 -7.99 7.80 3.74
C SER A 200 -7.32 8.92 4.54
N ALA A 201 -6.73 8.59 5.69
CA ALA A 201 -5.93 9.51 6.48
C ALA A 201 -4.74 10.05 5.68
N HIS A 202 -4.03 9.19 4.95
CA HIS A 202 -2.93 9.64 4.10
C HIS A 202 -3.40 10.69 3.09
N ILE A 203 -4.52 10.43 2.40
CA ILE A 203 -5.10 11.35 1.41
C ILE A 203 -5.53 12.66 2.06
N ALA A 204 -6.21 12.61 3.20
CA ALA A 204 -6.68 13.80 3.92
C ALA A 204 -5.55 14.69 4.46
N ASN A 205 -4.36 14.11 4.69
CA ASN A 205 -3.17 14.84 5.15
C ASN A 205 -2.30 15.38 4.00
N ILE A 206 -2.61 15.08 2.74
CA ILE A 206 -1.92 15.72 1.62
C ILE A 206 -2.28 17.21 1.65
N PRO A 207 -1.31 18.13 1.76
CA PRO A 207 -1.60 19.55 1.77
C PRO A 207 -2.40 19.94 0.53
N ASP A 208 -3.53 20.60 0.76
CA ASP A 208 -4.29 21.24 -0.30
C ASP A 208 -3.37 22.28 -1.00
N GLU A 209 -2.85 21.96 -2.19
CA GLU A 209 -2.19 22.96 -3.04
C GLU A 209 -3.18 24.04 -3.53
N SER A 210 -4.46 23.95 -3.12
CA SER A 210 -5.58 24.78 -3.54
C SER A 210 -5.60 26.19 -2.93
N ASP A 211 -4.67 26.55 -2.04
CA ASP A 211 -4.47 27.94 -1.62
C ASP A 211 -3.54 28.74 -2.55
N GLN A 212 -3.04 28.13 -3.63
CA GLN A 212 -2.60 28.90 -4.79
C GLN A 212 -3.83 29.30 -5.61
N ALA A 213 -4.31 30.53 -5.37
CA ALA A 213 -5.27 31.24 -6.20
C ALA A 213 -5.13 30.82 -7.67
N PRO A 214 -6.23 30.52 -8.39
CA PRO A 214 -6.15 29.99 -9.74
C PRO A 214 -5.26 30.93 -10.55
N ARG A 215 -4.09 30.42 -10.97
CA ARG A 215 -3.32 31.06 -12.02
C ARG A 215 -4.22 30.96 -13.23
N ASN A 216 -5.03 31.99 -13.41
CA ASN A 216 -5.83 32.24 -14.60
C ASN A 216 -4.85 32.37 -15.76
N ILE A 217 -4.36 31.24 -16.26
CA ILE A 217 -3.78 31.11 -17.58
C ILE A 217 -4.97 31.31 -18.50
N THR A 218 -5.26 32.57 -18.75
CA THR A 218 -6.32 32.98 -19.65
C THR A 218 -6.15 32.22 -20.96
N VAL A 219 -7.24 31.67 -21.47
CA VAL A 219 -7.35 30.99 -22.77
C VAL A 219 -6.78 31.84 -23.94
N ALA A 220 -6.54 33.14 -23.70
CA ALA A 220 -5.77 34.03 -24.56
C ALA A 220 -4.31 33.59 -24.82
N ALA A 221 -3.64 32.96 -23.84
CA ALA A 221 -2.25 32.51 -24.01
C ALA A 221 -2.15 31.26 -24.92
N LEU A 222 -3.15 30.39 -24.89
CA LEU A 222 -3.22 29.20 -25.74
C LEU A 222 -3.63 29.53 -27.18
N THR A 223 -4.49 30.53 -27.38
CA THR A 223 -4.93 30.97 -28.73
C THR A 223 -3.84 31.73 -29.49
N ALA A 224 -3.00 32.53 -28.82
CA ALA A 224 -1.87 33.21 -29.46
C ALA A 224 -0.83 32.23 -30.04
N THR A 225 -0.56 31.14 -29.32
CA THR A 225 0.41 30.12 -29.76
C THR A 225 -0.11 29.31 -30.95
N LEU A 226 -1.42 29.01 -30.97
CA LEU A 226 -2.05 28.28 -32.07
C LEU A 226 -2.11 29.10 -33.37
N ILE A 227 -2.38 30.41 -33.27
CA ILE A 227 -2.40 31.32 -34.44
C ILE A 227 -0.99 31.46 -35.04
N ALA A 228 0.04 31.60 -34.21
CA ALA A 228 1.42 31.67 -34.69
C ALA A 228 1.85 30.36 -35.38
N ALA A 229 1.48 29.20 -34.84
CA ALA A 229 1.78 27.90 -35.43
C ALA A 229 1.09 27.69 -36.80
N ILE A 230 -0.16 28.14 -36.95
CA ILE A 230 -0.91 28.07 -38.22
C ILE A 230 -0.24 28.96 -39.30
N ILE A 231 0.21 30.16 -38.94
CA ILE A 231 0.87 31.06 -39.90
C ILE A 231 2.17 30.44 -40.43
N VAL A 232 2.99 29.84 -39.55
CA VAL A 232 4.23 29.17 -39.96
C VAL A 232 3.94 27.95 -40.84
N PHE A 233 2.89 27.19 -40.55
CA PHE A 233 2.48 26.04 -41.35
C PHE A 233 2.01 26.42 -42.76
N VAL A 234 1.21 27.49 -42.90
CA VAL A 234 0.72 27.98 -44.22
C VAL A 234 1.86 28.51 -45.09
N VAL A 235 2.88 29.14 -44.49
CA VAL A 235 4.09 29.57 -45.20
C VAL A 235 4.91 28.37 -45.67
N SER A 236 5.01 27.30 -44.87
CA SER A 236 5.77 26.11 -45.22
C SER A 236 5.10 25.26 -46.32
N VAL A 237 3.77 25.27 -46.42
CA VAL A 237 3.04 24.59 -47.50
C VAL A 237 3.09 25.38 -48.82
N SER A 238 3.29 26.70 -48.76
CA SER A 238 3.33 27.54 -49.97
C SER A 238 4.65 27.48 -50.75
N LEU A 239 5.73 26.98 -50.13
CA LEU A 239 7.04 26.86 -50.77
C LEU A 239 7.24 25.53 -51.54
N THR A 240 6.30 24.58 -51.45
CA THR A 240 6.45 23.25 -52.09
C THR A 240 5.68 23.09 -53.41
N LEU A 241 4.97 24.13 -53.89
CA LEU A 241 4.11 24.02 -55.07
C LEU A 241 4.60 24.74 -56.34
N THR A 242 5.83 25.25 -56.38
CA THR A 242 6.40 25.79 -57.63
C THR A 242 7.57 24.94 -58.11
N TRP A 243 7.26 23.77 -58.67
CA TRP A 243 8.18 23.11 -59.60
C TRP A 243 7.49 22.93 -60.96
N PRO A 244 8.02 23.53 -62.05
CA PRO A 244 7.45 23.39 -63.38
C PRO A 244 7.78 22.00 -63.93
N SER A 245 6.75 21.28 -64.41
CA SER A 245 6.92 20.00 -65.08
C SER A 245 7.38 20.18 -66.53
N THR A 246 8.41 19.46 -66.96
CA THR A 246 8.31 18.50 -68.08
C THR A 246 9.57 17.62 -68.20
N PRO A 247 9.47 16.36 -68.68
CA PRO A 247 10.54 15.35 -68.62
C PRO A 247 11.19 14.96 -69.96
N ASP A 248 12.31 14.20 -69.85
CA ASP A 248 12.85 13.13 -70.73
C ASP A 248 14.28 13.36 -71.31
N PRO A 249 15.13 12.33 -71.63
CA PRO A 249 15.61 11.14 -70.89
C PRO A 249 17.16 11.11 -70.63
N ALA A 250 17.61 10.07 -69.89
CA ALA A 250 18.96 9.51 -69.55
C ALA A 250 20.16 9.77 -70.54
N PRO A 251 21.47 9.63 -70.16
CA PRO A 251 22.06 8.65 -69.22
C PRO A 251 23.24 9.11 -68.29
N GLU A 252 23.55 8.31 -67.26
CA GLU A 252 24.77 8.37 -66.42
C GLU A 252 26.07 8.24 -67.26
N PRO A 253 27.19 8.88 -66.87
CA PRO A 253 28.14 8.22 -65.96
C PRO A 253 29.01 9.11 -65.02
N ASP A 254 29.40 8.48 -63.91
CA ASP A 254 30.69 8.52 -63.20
C ASP A 254 31.13 9.71 -62.29
N PRO A 255 32.00 9.42 -61.29
CA PRO A 255 32.01 10.10 -60.00
C PRO A 255 33.23 11.00 -59.74
N GLN A 256 33.14 11.73 -58.62
CA GLN A 256 34.18 12.50 -57.90
C GLN A 256 34.41 13.99 -58.32
N PRO A 257 35.19 14.77 -57.55
CA PRO A 257 34.81 15.32 -56.26
C PRO A 257 35.07 16.84 -56.25
N GLN A 258 34.23 17.68 -55.62
CA GLN A 258 34.66 19.07 -55.43
C GLN A 258 34.19 19.69 -54.13
N SER A 259 35.22 20.00 -53.35
CA SER A 259 35.21 20.62 -52.04
C SER A 259 34.70 22.06 -52.06
N ALA A 260 34.13 22.40 -50.91
CA ALA A 260 34.23 23.69 -50.23
C ALA A 260 33.58 24.91 -50.91
N GLN A 261 32.41 25.29 -50.40
CA GLN A 261 32.19 26.69 -50.04
C GLN A 261 31.69 26.79 -48.59
N THR A 262 32.54 27.43 -47.81
CA THR A 262 32.38 27.84 -46.42
C THR A 262 31.14 28.71 -46.24
N ALA A 263 30.23 28.28 -45.37
CA ALA A 263 29.31 29.17 -44.67
C ALA A 263 29.43 28.88 -43.16
N ALA A 264 29.48 29.95 -42.38
CA ALA A 264 29.90 30.00 -40.99
C ALA A 264 29.11 29.06 -40.05
N PRO A 265 29.71 28.59 -38.93
CA PRO A 265 29.02 27.72 -37.99
C PRO A 265 27.88 28.46 -37.30
N VAL A 266 26.64 28.01 -37.53
CA VAL A 266 25.54 28.28 -36.61
C VAL A 266 25.76 27.41 -35.38
N ALA A 267 25.92 28.04 -34.22
CA ALA A 267 26.18 27.36 -32.96
C ALA A 267 25.06 26.35 -32.64
N PRO A 268 25.38 25.12 -32.22
CA PRO A 268 24.37 24.19 -31.75
C PRO A 268 23.72 24.72 -30.46
N PRO A 269 22.42 24.44 -30.23
CA PRO A 269 21.79 24.74 -28.95
C PRO A 269 22.56 24.03 -27.84
N LYS A 270 22.88 24.77 -26.77
CA LYS A 270 23.58 24.24 -25.60
C LYS A 270 22.78 23.08 -25.01
N ALA A 271 23.36 21.89 -25.03
CA ALA A 271 22.87 20.76 -24.26
C ALA A 271 22.78 21.15 -22.77
N PRO A 272 21.73 20.71 -22.04
CA PRO A 272 21.69 20.90 -20.60
C PRO A 272 22.89 20.17 -19.97
N LYS A 273 23.60 20.89 -19.10
CA LYS A 273 24.71 20.33 -18.32
C LYS A 273 24.15 19.19 -17.43
N PRO A 274 24.84 18.04 -17.33
CA PRO A 274 24.54 17.07 -16.28
C PRO A 274 24.62 17.76 -14.92
N LEU A 275 23.56 17.69 -14.12
CA LEU A 275 23.60 18.09 -12.72
C LEU A 275 24.47 17.07 -11.98
N GLU A 276 25.77 17.33 -11.97
CA GLU A 276 26.70 16.73 -11.04
C GLU A 276 26.36 17.26 -9.63
N ARG A 277 25.46 16.55 -8.94
CA ARG A 277 25.25 16.70 -7.49
C ARG A 277 25.74 15.46 -6.75
N ALA A 278 26.97 15.03 -7.07
CA ALA A 278 27.80 14.26 -6.16
C ALA A 278 28.67 15.24 -5.36
N LYS A 279 28.09 15.86 -4.33
CA LYS A 279 28.85 16.41 -3.20
C LYS A 279 28.26 15.86 -1.92
N LEU A 280 28.80 14.71 -1.53
CA LEU A 280 29.29 14.42 -0.18
C LEU A 280 28.44 15.02 0.95
N LEU A 281 27.41 14.29 1.37
CA LEU A 281 26.98 14.31 2.76
C LEU A 281 28.13 13.72 3.58
N ASN A 282 29.05 14.59 4.02
CA ASN A 282 30.04 14.27 5.02
C ASN A 282 29.33 14.23 6.38
N VAL A 283 28.64 13.12 6.65
CA VAL A 283 28.09 12.83 7.97
C VAL A 283 29.25 12.30 8.81
N PRO A 284 29.60 12.95 9.94
CA PRO A 284 30.57 12.37 10.88
C PRO A 284 30.04 11.02 11.36
N PRO A 285 30.88 9.97 11.48
CA PRO A 285 30.47 8.72 12.09
C PRO A 285 29.85 9.00 13.47
N PRO A 286 28.74 8.35 13.85
CA PRO A 286 28.23 8.44 15.20
C PRO A 286 29.34 8.03 16.17
N ALA A 287 29.56 8.84 17.20
CA ALA A 287 30.46 8.49 18.28
C ALA A 287 30.02 7.13 18.84
N LEU A 288 30.95 6.17 18.90
CA LEU A 288 30.69 4.89 19.58
C LEU A 288 30.16 5.20 20.98
N ALA A 289 28.96 4.69 21.27
CA ALA A 289 28.45 4.66 22.63
C ALA A 289 29.49 3.97 23.54
N PRO A 290 29.73 4.47 24.77
CA PRO A 290 30.58 3.78 25.72
C PRO A 290 30.05 2.35 25.94
N PRO A 291 30.94 1.36 26.12
CA PRO A 291 30.52 -0.02 26.33
C PRO A 291 29.61 -0.11 27.56
N PRO A 292 28.58 -0.99 27.52
CA PRO A 292 27.71 -1.19 28.67
C PRO A 292 28.55 -1.67 29.87
N PRO A 293 28.17 -1.26 31.11
CA PRO A 293 28.79 -1.82 32.30
C PRO A 293 28.61 -3.35 32.30
N PRO A 294 29.60 -4.12 32.80
CA PRO A 294 29.50 -5.56 32.84
C PRO A 294 28.23 -5.99 33.57
N VAL A 295 27.40 -6.76 32.88
CA VAL A 295 26.19 -7.39 33.44
C VAL A 295 26.65 -8.24 34.62
N GLN A 296 26.22 -7.88 35.83
CA GLN A 296 26.36 -8.78 36.98
C GLN A 296 25.59 -10.06 36.66
N ALA A 297 26.29 -11.20 36.70
CA ALA A 297 25.65 -12.49 36.56
C ALA A 297 24.51 -12.62 37.59
N PRO A 298 23.32 -13.09 37.19
CA PRO A 298 22.25 -13.34 38.14
C PRO A 298 22.73 -14.37 39.19
N PRO A 299 22.33 -14.21 40.46
CA PRO A 299 22.71 -15.14 41.51
C PRO A 299 22.25 -16.55 41.13
N PRO A 300 23.04 -17.59 41.46
CA PRO A 300 22.69 -18.96 41.11
C PRO A 300 21.32 -19.33 41.71
N PRO A 301 20.51 -20.11 40.97
CA PRO A 301 19.20 -20.53 41.45
C PRO A 301 19.34 -21.31 42.76
N PRO A 302 18.43 -21.11 43.73
CA PRO A 302 18.46 -21.84 44.98
C PRO A 302 18.34 -23.34 44.72
N VAL A 303 19.23 -24.11 45.33
CA VAL A 303 19.25 -25.57 45.27
C VAL A 303 17.89 -26.10 45.76
N PRO A 304 17.21 -27.01 45.02
CA PRO A 304 15.93 -27.56 45.45
C PRO A 304 16.06 -28.23 46.81
N ARG A 305 15.34 -27.71 47.82
CA ARG A 305 15.18 -28.41 49.09
C ARG A 305 14.30 -29.63 48.83
N ILE A 306 14.90 -30.81 48.92
CA ILE A 306 14.18 -32.09 48.93
C ILE A 306 13.38 -32.15 50.23
N ARG A 307 12.15 -31.61 50.19
CA ARG A 307 11.05 -31.89 51.10
C ARG A 307 9.87 -31.11 50.57
N ASP A 308 9.02 -31.83 49.84
CA ASP A 308 7.56 -31.75 49.84
C ASP A 308 7.07 -32.45 48.57
N ASN A 309 7.13 -33.79 48.59
CA ASN A 309 6.47 -34.62 47.60
C ASN A 309 5.36 -35.42 48.30
N PRO A 310 4.09 -34.98 48.28
CA PRO A 310 3.00 -35.62 49.00
C PRO A 310 2.31 -36.73 48.17
N VAL A 311 3.05 -37.46 47.34
CA VAL A 311 2.47 -38.48 46.42
C VAL A 311 3.23 -39.81 46.50
N LEU A 312 3.59 -40.25 47.70
CA LEU A 312 3.99 -41.64 47.96
C LEU A 312 3.47 -42.08 49.34
N ASP A 313 2.16 -42.00 49.54
CA ASP A 313 1.50 -42.68 50.66
C ASP A 313 0.18 -43.25 50.16
N ARG A 314 0.24 -44.46 49.61
CA ARG A 314 -0.83 -45.47 49.52
C ARG A 314 -0.34 -46.67 48.70
N VAL A 315 0.50 -47.49 49.32
CA VAL A 315 0.60 -48.91 48.97
C VAL A 315 0.51 -49.70 50.28
N PRO A 316 -0.58 -50.45 50.53
CA PRO A 316 -0.67 -51.26 51.74
C PRO A 316 0.21 -52.51 51.58
N PHE A 317 1.19 -52.65 52.46
CA PHE A 317 1.92 -53.90 52.65
C PHE A 317 0.99 -54.93 53.30
N ILE A 318 0.76 -56.04 52.59
CA ILE A 318 0.12 -57.24 53.13
C ILE A 318 1.12 -57.92 54.05
N ASP A 319 0.78 -57.97 55.34
CA ASP A 319 1.51 -58.70 56.36
C ASP A 319 1.16 -60.19 56.29
N ARG A 320 2.18 -61.05 56.30
CA ARG A 320 2.04 -62.51 56.17
C ARG A 320 2.56 -63.16 57.44
N ILE A 321 1.68 -63.52 58.37
CA ILE A 321 1.97 -64.51 59.43
C ILE A 321 0.74 -65.39 59.72
N ARG A 322 0.97 -66.70 59.54
CA ARG A 322 0.17 -67.90 59.89
C ARG A 322 -1.05 -68.25 59.05
#